data_AF-A0A485AKU2-F1
#
_entry.id   AF-A0A485AKU2-F1
#
_cell.length_a   1.000
_cell.length_b   1.000
_cell.length_c   1.000
_cell.angle_alpha   90.00
_cell.angle_beta   90.00
_cell.angle_gamma   90.00
#
_symmetry.space_group_name_H-M   'P 1'
#
loop_
_entity.id
_entity.type
_entity.pdbx_description
1 polymer ?
#
loop_
_entity_poly.entity_id
_entity_poly.type
_entity_poly.pdbx_seq_one_letter_code
_entity_poly.pdbx_strand_id
1 'polypeptide(L)'
;MGRAQQSQSAIEAVTQAMRDPVTLEYDLTAPGAVIASRALADLLCRLTGAEDACIVNNNAAAVLLMLAATAAGKEVVVSRGELVEIGGAFRIPT
;
A
#
# COMPACT_ATOMS: atom_id res chain seq x y z
N MET A 1 -3.24 -4.01 21.91
CA MET A 1 -3.46 -5.17 21.02
C MET A 1 -4.10 -4.64 19.75
N GLY A 2 -3.56 -5.01 18.58
CA GLY A 2 -3.55 -4.11 17.41
C GLY A 2 -2.12 -3.61 17.21
N ARG A 3 -1.74 -3.34 15.96
CA ARG A 3 -0.37 -3.07 15.51
C ARG A 3 0.18 -1.75 16.12
N ALA A 4 1.16 -1.14 15.45
CA ALA A 4 1.75 0.13 15.86
C ALA A 4 0.69 1.15 16.31
N GLN A 5 0.87 1.68 17.52
CA GLN A 5 0.07 2.79 18.03
C GLN A 5 0.38 4.05 17.20
N GLN A 6 -0.65 4.84 16.90
CA GLN A 6 -0.50 6.05 16.12
C GLN A 6 -0.10 7.23 17.02
N SER A 7 0.69 8.16 16.49
CA SER A 7 1.00 9.41 17.19
C SER A 7 -0.25 10.28 17.27
N GLN A 8 -0.29 11.17 18.27
CA GLN A 8 -1.37 12.13 18.41
C GLN A 8 -1.54 13.01 17.15
N SER A 9 -0.44 13.43 16.54
CA SER A 9 -0.44 14.20 15.29
C SER A 9 -1.11 13.46 14.12
N ALA A 10 -0.92 12.14 14.01
CA ALA A 10 -1.54 11.33 12.95
C ALA A 10 -3.06 11.19 13.19
N ILE A 11 -3.47 11.02 14.44
CA ILE A 11 -4.88 10.92 14.83
C ILE A 11 -5.61 12.24 14.50
N GLU A 12 -5.00 13.38 14.82
CA GLU A 12 -5.54 14.71 14.53
C GLU A 12 -5.69 14.94 13.02
N ALA A 13 -4.65 14.62 12.23
CA ALA A 13 -4.68 14.77 10.78
C ALA A 13 -5.79 13.94 10.11
N VAL A 14 -5.93 12.66 10.50
CA VAL A 14 -7.00 11.79 9.99
C VAL A 14 -8.36 12.33 10.41
N THR A 15 -8.51 12.73 11.67
CA THR A 15 -9.77 13.30 12.17
C THR A 15 -10.17 14.55 11.40
N GLN A 16 -9.22 15.43 11.08
CA GLN A 16 -9.47 16.60 10.26
C GLN A 16 -9.88 16.22 8.82
N ALA A 17 -9.15 15.31 8.19
CA ALA A 17 -9.44 14.86 6.82
C ALA A 17 -10.80 14.17 6.67
N MET A 18 -11.32 13.56 7.74
CA MET A 18 -12.63 12.87 7.73
C MET A 18 -13.82 13.79 8.04
N ARG A 19 -13.61 15.03 8.52
CA ARG A 19 -14.72 15.93 8.93
C ARG A 19 -15.43 16.58 7.76
N ASP A 20 -14.68 16.94 6.72
CA ASP A 20 -15.17 17.72 5.59
C ASP A 20 -14.80 17.04 4.27
N PRO A 21 -15.53 17.30 3.17
CA PRO A 21 -15.14 16.83 1.85
C PRO A 21 -13.73 17.34 1.49
N VAL A 22 -12.85 16.42 1.12
CA VAL A 22 -11.48 16.72 0.69
C VAL A 22 -11.27 16.30 -0.76
N THR A 23 -10.36 16.97 -1.45
CA THR A 23 -9.99 16.67 -2.84
C THR A 23 -9.02 15.48 -2.92
N LEU A 24 -9.40 14.35 -2.31
CA LEU A 24 -8.55 13.16 -2.19
C LEU A 24 -8.16 12.57 -3.56
N GLU A 25 -9.15 12.49 -4.46
CA GLU A 25 -8.98 11.90 -5.80
C GLU A 25 -9.05 12.95 -6.93
N TYR A 26 -9.13 14.23 -6.59
CA TYR A 26 -9.37 15.30 -7.56
C TYR A 26 -8.26 16.34 -7.54
N ASP A 27 -7.51 16.39 -8.63
CA ASP A 27 -6.63 17.52 -8.91
C ASP A 27 -7.41 18.68 -9.53
N LEU A 28 -7.49 19.78 -8.79
CA LEU A 28 -8.11 21.03 -9.23
C LEU A 28 -7.30 21.74 -10.33
N THR A 29 -6.05 21.35 -10.53
CA THR A 29 -5.12 21.89 -11.54
C THR A 29 -4.92 20.95 -12.73
N ALA A 30 -5.21 19.65 -12.58
CA ALA A 30 -5.08 18.63 -13.62
C ALA A 30 -6.24 17.59 -13.59
N PRO A 31 -7.39 17.86 -14.24
CA PRO A 31 -8.56 17.00 -14.18
C PRO A 31 -8.26 15.53 -14.58
N GLY A 32 -8.55 14.58 -13.68
CA GLY A 32 -8.42 13.14 -13.92
C GLY A 32 -7.24 12.44 -13.23
N ALA A 33 -6.34 13.18 -12.59
CA ALA A 33 -5.26 12.58 -11.79
C ALA A 33 -5.71 12.28 -10.35
N VAL A 34 -5.51 11.05 -9.90
CA VAL A 34 -5.74 10.64 -8.49
C VAL A 34 -4.55 11.08 -7.64
N ILE A 35 -4.69 12.20 -6.93
CA ILE A 35 -3.57 12.83 -6.20
C ILE A 35 -3.11 11.99 -5.01
N ALA A 36 -4.03 11.45 -4.20
CA ALA A 36 -3.68 10.87 -2.91
C ALA A 36 -2.60 9.79 -3.01
N SER A 37 -2.77 8.85 -3.94
CA SER A 37 -1.79 7.79 -4.18
C SER A 37 -0.45 8.35 -4.70
N ARG A 38 -0.47 9.42 -5.50
CA ARG A 38 0.75 10.02 -6.06
C ARG A 38 1.59 10.72 -5.00
N ALA A 39 0.97 11.51 -4.13
CA ALA A 39 1.68 12.21 -3.05
C ALA A 39 2.38 11.24 -2.09
N LEU A 40 1.74 10.10 -1.77
CA LEU A 40 2.38 9.05 -1.00
C LEU A 40 3.48 8.32 -1.78
N ALA A 41 3.25 8.04 -3.07
CA ALA A 41 4.25 7.39 -3.92
C ALA A 41 5.55 8.21 -3.99
N ASP A 42 5.45 9.53 -4.20
CA ASP A 42 6.62 10.43 -4.26
C ASP A 42 7.40 10.44 -2.93
N LEU A 43 6.70 10.41 -1.79
CA LEU A 43 7.35 10.31 -0.47
C LEU A 43 8.08 8.98 -0.29
N LEU A 44 7.46 7.87 -0.70
CA LEU A 44 8.08 6.55 -0.64
C LEU A 44 9.32 6.47 -1.53
N CYS A 45 9.24 6.95 -2.77
CA CYS A 45 10.38 6.97 -3.70
C CYS A 45 11.54 7.80 -3.13
N ARG A 46 11.27 8.95 -2.50
CA ARG A 46 12.29 9.75 -1.83
C ARG A 46 12.96 9.04 -0.65
N LEU A 47 12.21 8.22 0.10
CA LEU A 47 12.73 7.49 1.25
C LEU A 47 13.52 6.23 0.86
N THR A 48 13.12 5.55 -0.22
CA THR A 48 13.68 4.26 -0.62
C THR A 48 14.67 4.35 -1.78
N GLY A 49 14.63 5.42 -2.57
CA GLY A 49 15.35 5.55 -3.84
C GLY A 49 14.73 4.76 -5.00
N ALA A 50 13.53 4.21 -4.83
CA ALA A 50 12.81 3.52 -5.90
C ALA A 50 12.36 4.49 -7.01
N GLU A 51 12.19 3.97 -8.23
CA GLU A 51 11.73 4.74 -9.38
C GLU A 51 10.24 5.12 -9.29
N ASP A 52 9.43 4.26 -8.68
CA ASP A 52 8.00 4.46 -8.47
C ASP A 52 7.52 3.63 -7.25
N ALA A 53 6.32 3.93 -6.76
CA ALA A 53 5.72 3.23 -5.63
C ALA A 53 4.19 3.11 -5.77
N CYS A 54 3.66 1.95 -5.37
CA CYS A 54 2.23 1.69 -5.31
C CYS A 54 1.81 1.31 -3.90
N ILE A 55 0.74 1.93 -3.40
CA ILE A 55 0.19 1.68 -2.07
C ILE A 55 -1.08 0.87 -2.24
N VAL A 56 -1.15 -0.23 -1.51
CA VAL A 56 -2.32 -1.13 -1.46
C VAL A 56 -2.73 -1.34 -0.02
N ASN A 57 -3.91 -1.90 0.19
CA ASN A 57 -4.52 -2.11 1.51
C ASN A 57 -3.54 -2.68 2.56
N ASN A 58 -2.81 -3.75 2.22
CA ASN A 58 -1.84 -4.36 3.11
C ASN A 58 -0.80 -5.19 2.32
N ASN A 59 0.19 -5.72 3.03
CA ASN A 59 1.25 -6.53 2.43
C ASN A 59 0.74 -7.83 1.77
N ALA A 60 -0.33 -8.45 2.30
CA ALA A 60 -0.92 -9.65 1.70
C ALA A 60 -1.46 -9.37 0.29
N ALA A 61 -2.19 -8.25 0.14
CA ALA A 61 -2.65 -7.77 -1.15
C ALA A 61 -1.48 -7.39 -2.07
N ALA A 62 -0.42 -6.79 -1.52
CA ALA A 62 0.79 -6.44 -2.29
C ALA A 62 1.44 -7.68 -2.92
N VAL A 63 1.64 -8.75 -2.13
CA VAL A 63 2.20 -10.02 -2.62
C VAL A 63 1.31 -10.62 -3.70
N LEU A 64 -0.01 -10.70 -3.44
CA LEU A 64 -0.96 -11.24 -4.42
C LEU A 64 -0.94 -10.46 -5.74
N LEU A 65 -1.02 -9.14 -5.68
CA LEU A 65 -1.02 -8.28 -6.87
C LEU A 65 0.31 -8.36 -7.62
N MET A 66 1.44 -8.40 -6.92
CA MET A 66 2.77 -8.53 -7.54
C MET A 66 2.88 -9.85 -8.32
N LEU A 67 2.47 -10.97 -7.71
CA LEU A 67 2.51 -12.28 -8.38
C LEU A 67 1.55 -12.34 -9.55
N ALA A 68 0.33 -11.82 -9.39
CA ALA A 68 -0.66 -11.77 -10.48
C ALA A 68 -0.19 -10.90 -11.65
N ALA A 69 0.49 -9.78 -11.40
CA ALA A 69 0.97 -8.89 -12.44
C ALA A 69 2.23 -9.40 -13.15
N THR A 70 3.15 -10.03 -12.42
CA THR A 70 4.49 -10.37 -12.97
C THR A 70 4.64 -11.84 -13.35
N ALA A 71 3.86 -12.74 -12.76
CA ALA A 71 4.02 -14.19 -12.88
C ALA A 71 2.71 -14.95 -13.14
N ALA A 72 1.65 -14.28 -13.64
CA ALA A 72 0.41 -14.97 -14.00
C ALA A 72 0.65 -16.15 -14.96
N GLY A 73 0.19 -17.33 -14.54
CA GLY A 73 0.32 -18.57 -15.30
C GLY A 73 1.75 -19.12 -15.40
N LYS A 74 2.68 -18.62 -14.58
CA LYS A 74 4.08 -19.05 -14.51
C LYS A 74 4.41 -19.59 -13.13
N GLU A 75 5.48 -20.38 -13.05
CA GLU A 75 6.02 -20.83 -11.77
C GLU A 75 6.83 -19.72 -11.09
N VAL A 76 6.74 -19.65 -9.76
CA VAL A 76 7.49 -18.72 -8.92
C VAL A 76 8.34 -19.52 -7.94
N VAL A 77 9.65 -19.29 -7.97
CA VAL A 77 10.59 -19.98 -7.09
C VAL A 77 10.57 -19.32 -5.71
N VAL A 78 10.31 -20.10 -4.67
CA VAL A 78 10.29 -19.66 -3.27
C VAL A 78 10.95 -20.72 -2.38
N SER A 79 11.69 -20.29 -1.36
CA SER A 79 12.25 -21.22 -0.39
C SER A 79 11.16 -21.88 0.43
N ARG A 80 11.31 -23.16 0.77
CA ARG A 80 10.37 -23.84 1.68
C ARG A 80 10.26 -23.13 3.04
N GLY A 81 11.33 -22.48 3.50
CA GLY A 81 11.34 -21.71 4.74
C GLY A 81 10.56 -20.39 4.66
N GLU A 82 10.22 -19.94 3.46
CA GLU A 82 9.47 -18.70 3.22
C GLU A 82 7.96 -18.97 3.10
N LEU A 83 7.52 -20.24 3.08
CA LEU A 83 6.11 -20.64 3.11
C LEU A 83 5.53 -20.47 4.53
N VAL A 84 5.55 -19.23 5.01
CA VAL A 84 5.10 -18.84 6.34
C VAL A 84 3.61 -18.50 6.34
N GLU A 85 2.96 -18.75 7.48
CA GLU A 85 1.60 -18.29 7.75
C GLU A 85 1.65 -17.04 8.63
N ILE A 86 1.10 -15.93 8.13
CA ILE A 86 1.12 -14.65 8.85
C ILE A 86 -0.27 -14.39 9.41
N GLY A 87 -0.37 -14.24 10.74
CA GLY A 87 -1.61 -13.87 11.42
C GLY A 87 -2.71 -14.93 11.38
N GLY A 88 -2.37 -16.20 11.12
CA GLY A 88 -3.27 -17.36 11.20
C GLY A 88 -4.17 -17.61 9.98
N ALA A 89 -3.99 -16.86 8.88
CA ALA A 89 -4.85 -17.01 7.70
C ALA A 89 -4.18 -16.67 6.36
N PHE A 90 -3.18 -15.80 6.32
CA PHE A 90 -2.49 -15.48 5.07
C PHE A 90 -1.36 -16.47 4.78
N ARG A 91 -1.38 -17.06 3.59
CA ARG A 91 -0.33 -17.92 3.03
C ARG A 91 0.14 -17.31 1.71
N ILE A 92 1.41 -17.51 1.37
CA ILE A 92 1.93 -17.14 0.05
C ILE A 92 1.11 -17.90 -1.01
N PRO A 93 0.52 -17.21 -2.00
CA PRO A 93 -0.18 -17.87 -3.09
C PRO A 93 0.77 -18.79 -3.84
N THR A 94 0.42 -20.07 -3.94
CA THR A 94 1.07 -21.07 -4.79
C THR A 94 0.38 -21.16 -6.13
#